data_AF-A0A7K3RRC3-F1
#
_entry.id   AF-A0A7K3RRC3-F1
#
_cell.length_a   1.000
_cell.length_b   1.000
_cell.length_c   1.000
_cell.angle_alpha   90.00
_cell.angle_beta   90.00
_cell.angle_gamma   90.00
#
_symmetry.space_group_name_H-M   'P 1'
#
loop_
_entity.id
_entity.type
_entity.pdbx_description
1 polymer ?
#
loop_
_entity_poly.entity_id
_entity_poly.type
_entity_poly.pdbx_seq_one_letter_code
_entity_poly.pdbx_strand_id
1 'polypeptide(L)' 'MSDVSCVITGGGDGEGPGGADALRASVESVLGQSMRGSEALVVLASAADPAVRTTARTLAA' A
#
# COMPACT_ATOMS: atom_id res chain seq x y z
N MET A 1 -22.72 -8.53 -5.22
CA MET A 1 -21.86 -7.51 -4.60
C MET A 1 -20.46 -7.89 -5.02
N SER A 2 -19.76 -7.01 -5.73
CA SER A 2 -18.47 -7.35 -6.36
C SER A 2 -17.32 -7.10 -5.38
N ASP A 3 -16.38 -8.03 -5.32
CA ASP A 3 -15.10 -7.81 -4.65
C ASP A 3 -14.32 -6.69 -5.37
N VAL A 4 -13.56 -5.89 -4.61
CA VAL A 4 -12.81 -4.76 -5.11
C VAL A 4 -11.34 -4.96 -4.78
N SER A 5 -10.49 -4.86 -5.80
CA SER A 5 -9.03 -4.89 -5.64
C SER A 5 -8.47 -3.50 -5.89
N CYS A 6 -7.84 -2.93 -4.85
CA CYS A 6 -7.18 -1.64 -4.91
C CYS A 6 -5.68 -1.82 -5.08
N VAL A 7 -5.14 -1.31 -6.19
CA VAL A 7 -3.69 -1.31 -6.44
C VAL A 7 -3.08 -0.03 -5.83
N ILE A 8 -2.15 -0.21 -4.91
CA ILE A 8 -1.38 0.86 -4.27
C ILE A 8 0.05 0.78 -4.79
N THR A 9 0.50 1.82 -5.47
CA THR A 9 1.87 1.91 -6.01
C THR A 9 2.73 2.81 -5.15
N GLY A 10 3.99 2.44 -4.91
CA GLY A 10 4.93 3.26 -4.14
C GLY A 10 6.39 3.06 -4.54
N GLY A 11 7.25 3.93 -4.02
CA GLY A 11 8.71 3.95 -4.22
C GLY A 11 9.17 4.52 -5.57
N GLY A 12 8.33 5.29 -6.26
CA GLY A 12 8.68 5.89 -7.55
C GLY A 12 9.61 7.10 -7.45
N ASP A 13 10.23 7.49 -8.58
CA ASP A 13 11.04 8.70 -8.69
C ASP A 13 10.16 9.94 -8.40
N GLY A 14 10.30 10.50 -7.21
CA GLY A 14 9.46 11.61 -6.72
C GLY A 14 8.70 11.32 -5.43
N GLU A 15 8.84 10.12 -4.85
CA GLU A 15 8.29 9.83 -3.53
C GLU A 15 8.99 10.70 -2.47
N GLY A 16 8.20 11.60 -1.87
CA GLY A 16 8.67 12.48 -0.80
C GLY A 16 8.97 11.72 0.50
N PRO A 17 9.55 12.40 1.50
CA PRO A 17 9.76 11.80 2.81
C PRO A 17 8.43 11.30 3.40
N GLY A 18 8.46 10.12 4.04
CA GLY A 18 7.28 9.54 4.71
C GLY A 18 6.51 8.49 3.91
N GLY A 19 7.05 7.98 2.80
CA GLY A 19 6.38 6.96 1.96
C GLY A 19 5.91 5.71 2.74
N ALA A 20 6.61 5.30 3.79
CA ALA A 20 6.22 4.16 4.63
C ALA A 20 4.92 4.43 5.43
N ASP A 21 4.80 5.61 6.02
CA ASP A 21 3.60 6.01 6.77
C ASP A 21 2.42 6.24 5.82
N ALA A 22 2.68 6.86 4.67
CA ALA A 22 1.69 7.04 3.62
C ALA A 22 1.17 5.69 3.09
N LEU A 23 2.04 4.70 2.91
CA LEU A 23 1.66 3.34 2.51
C LEU A 23 0.76 2.69 3.57
N ARG A 24 1.13 2.77 4.86
CA ARG A 24 0.32 2.21 5.95
C ARG A 24 -1.06 2.85 6.01
N ALA A 25 -1.13 4.19 5.97
CA ALA A 25 -2.39 4.92 5.97
C ALA A 25 -3.27 4.57 4.76
N SER A 26 -2.67 4.38 3.57
CA SER A 26 -3.40 4.01 2.35
C SER A 26 -4.01 2.62 2.45
N VAL A 27 -3.24 1.63 2.93
CA VAL A 27 -3.73 0.25 3.12
C VAL A 27 -4.85 0.22 4.18
N GLU A 28 -4.65 0.88 5.31
CA GLU A 28 -5.67 0.98 6.37
C GLU A 28 -6.95 1.63 5.85
N SER A 29 -6.85 2.67 5.01
CA SER A 29 -7.99 3.34 4.41
C SER A 29 -8.79 2.42 3.48
N VAL A 30 -8.12 1.61 2.66
CA VAL A 30 -8.76 0.65 1.74
C VAL A 30 -9.46 -0.46 2.50
N LEU A 31 -8.80 -1.03 3.51
CA LEU A 31 -9.34 -2.12 4.32
C LEU A 31 -10.45 -1.66 5.27
N GLY A 32 -10.44 -0.37 5.66
CA GLY A 32 -11.46 0.25 6.49
C GLY A 32 -12.75 0.64 5.76
N GLN A 33 -12.81 0.49 4.42
CA GLN A 33 -14.02 0.78 3.66
C GLN A 33 -15.15 -0.18 4.04
N SER A 34 -16.39 0.31 4.11
CA SER A 34 -17.58 -0.50 4.44
C SER A 34 -18.01 -1.48 3.33
N MET A 35 -17.20 -1.63 2.29
CA MET A 35 -17.41 -2.57 1.19
C MET A 35 -17.02 -3.99 1.65
N ARG A 36 -17.91 -4.97 1.45
CA ARG A 36 -17.56 -6.39 1.68
C ARG A 36 -16.66 -6.86 0.52
N GLY A 37 -15.49 -7.42 0.84
CA GLY A 37 -14.56 -7.98 -0.17
C GLY A 37 -13.55 -6.98 -0.73
N SER A 38 -12.99 -6.10 0.11
CA SER A 38 -11.91 -5.17 -0.28
C SER A 38 -10.53 -5.82 -0.07
N GLU A 39 -9.68 -5.77 -1.09
CA GLU A 39 -8.28 -6.20 -1.05
C GLU A 39 -7.35 -5.05 -1.46
N ALA A 40 -6.17 -4.96 -0.82
CA ALA A 40 -5.11 -4.02 -1.17
C ALA A 40 -3.89 -4.76 -1.74
N LEU A 41 -3.53 -4.48 -2.99
CA LEU A 41 -2.33 -4.99 -3.67
C LEU A 41 -1.26 -3.90 -3.69
N VAL A 42 -0.13 -4.14 -3.03
CA VAL A 42 0.99 -3.18 -3.00
C VAL A 42 2.02 -3.54 -4.07
N VAL A 43 2.24 -2.64 -5.03
CA VAL A 43 3.23 -2.79 -6.11
C VAL A 43 4.31 -1.73 -5.95
N LEU A 44 5.51 -2.16 -5.58
CA LEU A 44 6.63 -1.26 -5.35
C LEU A 44 7.54 -1.17 -6.58
N ALA A 45 8.04 0.04 -6.85
CA ALA A 45 9.11 0.22 -7.81
C ALA A 45 10.35 -0.60 -7.39
N SER A 46 11.14 -1.04 -8.37
CA SER A 46 12.33 -1.85 -8.10
C SER A 46 13.32 -1.15 -7.17
N ALA A 47 13.46 0.17 -7.29
CA ALA A 47 14.34 1.02 -6.49
C ALA A 47 13.68 1.61 -5.22
N ALA A 48 12.48 1.16 -4.84
CA ALA A 48 11.76 1.69 -3.67
C ALA A 48 12.62 1.77 -2.41
N ASP A 49 12.32 2.70 -1.52
CA ASP A 49 13.06 2.84 -0.27
C ASP A 49 12.98 1.54 0.59
N PRO A 50 14.08 1.10 1.23
CA PRO A 50 14.07 -0.07 2.11
C PRO A 50 13.02 -0.05 3.23
N ALA A 51 12.71 1.11 3.80
CA ALA A 51 11.67 1.26 4.82
C ALA A 51 10.26 1.04 4.24
N VAL A 52 10.02 1.49 3.00
CA VAL A 52 8.76 1.24 2.27
C VAL A 52 8.61 -0.25 1.98
N ARG A 53 9.68 -0.91 1.48
CA ARG A 53 9.65 -2.38 1.30
C ARG A 53 9.40 -3.14 2.59
N THR A 54 10.04 -2.73 3.69
CA THR A 54 9.86 -3.37 4.99
C THR A 54 8.42 -3.23 5.46
N THR A 55 7.86 -2.02 5.37
CA THR A 55 6.46 -1.75 5.73
C THR A 55 5.49 -2.55 4.89
N ALA A 56 5.67 -2.60 3.57
CA ALA A 56 4.84 -3.42 2.67
C ALA A 56 4.85 -4.90 3.06
N ARG A 57 6.03 -5.45 3.40
CA ARG A 57 6.16 -6.84 3.85
C ARG A 57 5.47 -7.08 5.19
N THR A 58 5.57 -6.14 6.13
CA THR A 58 4.89 -6.23 7.42
C THR A 58 3.37 -6.19 7.27
N LEU A 59 2.84 -5.40 6.35
CA LEU A 59 1.39 -5.30 6.10
C LEU A 59 0.81 -6.53 5.38
N ALA A 60 1.65 -7.26 4.64
CA ALA A 60 1.26 -8.47 3.91
C ALA A 60 1.38 -9.77 4.74
N ALA A 61 1.85 -9.69 5.99
CA ALA A 61 2.00 -10.81 6.91
C ALA A 61 0.73 -11.03 7.75
#